data_AF-A0A3M1NPD8-F1
#
_entry.id   AF-A0A3M1NPD8-F1
#
_cell.length_a   1.000
_cell.length_b   1.000
_cell.length_c   1.000
_cell.angle_alpha   90.00
_cell.angle_beta   90.00
_cell.angle_gamma   90.00
#
_symmetry.space_group_name_H-M   'P 1'
#
loop_
_entity.id
_entity.type
_entity.pdbx_description
1 polymer ?
#
loop_
_entity_poly.entity_id
_entity_poly.type
_entity_poly.pdbx_seq_one_letter_code
_entity_poly.pdbx_strand_id
1 'polypeptide(L)'
;MPQHKSAIKRVRQNEKRRARNRYHRARMRTLIKKLRASEDKSQAEMLLKEVKAYLDRLASRGLIHKNKAANYKSKLEKKVHALG
;
A
#
# COMPACT_ATOMS: atom_id res chain seq x y z
N MET A 1 -27.63 -15.57 6.99
CA MET A 1 -26.53 -16.20 7.77
C MET A 1 -26.06 -17.44 7.01
N PRO A 2 -24.76 -17.77 6.92
CA PRO A 2 -24.32 -18.91 6.14
C PRO A 2 -24.86 -20.21 6.75
N GLN A 3 -25.59 -21.01 5.97
CA GLN A 3 -26.24 -22.23 6.46
C GLN A 3 -25.30 -23.45 6.36
N HIS A 4 -24.38 -23.47 5.40
CA HIS A 4 -23.40 -24.55 5.23
C HIS A 4 -22.14 -24.34 6.09
N LYS A 5 -21.64 -25.41 6.71
CA LYS A 5 -20.41 -25.41 7.55
C LYS A 5 -19.19 -24.81 6.82
N SER A 6 -19.04 -25.09 5.52
CA SER A 6 -17.97 -24.54 4.68
C SER A 6 -18.07 -23.02 4.54
N ALA A 7 -19.27 -22.48 4.38
CA ALA A 7 -19.52 -21.05 4.23
C ALA A 7 -19.25 -20.30 5.56
N ILE A 8 -19.66 -20.85 6.70
CA ILE A 8 -19.35 -20.29 8.04
C ILE A 8 -17.83 -20.19 8.22
N LYS A 9 -17.09 -21.24 7.85
CA LYS A 9 -15.61 -21.22 7.90
C LYS A 9 -15.01 -20.15 7.00
N ARG A 10 -15.56 -19.94 5.79
CA ARG A 10 -15.10 -18.89 4.87
C ARG A 10 -15.32 -17.49 5.42
N VAL A 11 -16.47 -17.20 6.05
CA VAL A 11 -16.74 -15.90 6.69
C VAL A 11 -15.67 -15.56 7.72
N ARG A 12 -15.43 -16.48 8.67
CA ARG A 12 -14.39 -16.30 9.71
C ARG A 12 -12.99 -16.07 9.13
N GLN A 13 -12.61 -16.82 8.08
CA GLN A 13 -11.32 -16.64 7.41
C GLN A 13 -11.23 -15.29 6.69
N ASN A 14 -12.32 -14.88 6.04
CA ASN A 14 -12.40 -13.64 5.30
C ASN A 14 -12.30 -12.43 6.22
N GLU A 15 -12.91 -12.46 7.40
CA GLU A 15 -12.78 -11.39 8.39
C GLU A 15 -11.33 -11.19 8.85
N LYS A 16 -10.62 -12.28 9.20
CA LYS A 16 -9.21 -12.24 9.57
C LYS A 16 -8.32 -11.70 8.44
N ARG A 17 -8.58 -12.13 7.20
CA ARG A 17 -7.86 -11.62 6.01
C ARG A 17 -8.19 -10.15 5.76
N ARG A 18 -9.45 -9.76 5.87
CA ARG A 18 -9.93 -8.38 5.69
C ARG A 18 -9.26 -7.43 6.67
N ALA A 19 -9.18 -7.78 7.95
CA ALA A 19 -8.54 -6.96 8.98
C ALA A 19 -7.06 -6.70 8.66
N ARG A 20 -6.28 -7.76 8.38
CA ARG A 20 -4.86 -7.64 8.00
C ARG A 20 -4.66 -6.81 6.73
N ASN A 21 -5.46 -7.08 5.70
CA ASN A 21 -5.34 -6.39 4.41
C ASN A 21 -5.71 -4.91 4.53
N ARG A 22 -6.71 -4.59 5.37
CA ARG A 22 -7.12 -3.21 5.66
C ARG A 22 -5.98 -2.44 6.31
N TYR A 23 -5.33 -3.02 7.32
CA TYR A 23 -4.17 -2.40 7.98
C TYR A 23 -3.06 -2.06 6.97
N HIS A 24 -2.68 -3.04 6.14
CA HIS A 24 -1.61 -2.84 5.16
C HIS A 24 -1.94 -1.76 4.12
N ARG A 25 -3.19 -1.73 3.64
CA ARG A 25 -3.67 -0.71 2.69
C ARG A 25 -3.77 0.67 3.34
N ALA A 26 -4.20 0.76 4.59
CA ALA A 26 -4.24 2.01 5.33
C ALA A 26 -2.82 2.57 5.49
N ARG A 27 -1.88 1.75 5.97
CA ARG A 27 -0.47 2.13 6.10
C ARG A 27 0.13 2.60 4.78
N MET A 28 -0.13 1.89 3.67
CA MET A 28 0.31 2.28 2.32
C MET A 28 -0.17 3.70 1.97
N ARG A 29 -1.46 3.97 2.18
CA ARG A 29 -2.05 5.29 1.90
C ARG A 29 -1.45 6.37 2.79
N THR A 30 -1.21 6.09 4.07
CA THR A 30 -0.58 7.03 5.00
C THR A 30 0.84 7.39 4.56
N LEU A 31 1.67 6.41 4.20
CA LEU A 31 3.03 6.65 3.71
C LEU A 31 3.02 7.50 2.42
N ILE A 32 2.13 7.17 1.48
CA ILE A 32 1.95 7.95 0.25
C ILE A 32 1.51 9.39 0.58
N LYS A 33 0.60 9.58 1.54
CA LYS A 33 0.13 10.91 1.95
C LYS A 33 1.27 11.72 2.58
N LYS A 34 2.08 11.11 3.45
CA LYS A 34 3.24 11.75 4.07
C LYS A 34 4.24 12.24 3.02
N LEU A 35 4.62 11.36 2.09
CA LEU A 35 5.53 11.74 0.99
C LEU A 35 4.96 12.87 0.12
N ARG A 36 3.64 12.87 -0.11
CA ARG A 36 2.98 13.95 -0.86
C ARG A 36 2.88 15.27 -0.09
N ALA A 37 2.99 15.27 1.23
CA ALA A 37 2.96 16.48 2.05
C ALA A 37 4.36 17.03 2.34
N SER A 38 5.41 16.25 2.06
CA SER A 38 6.80 16.69 2.19
C SER A 38 7.12 17.77 1.15
N GLU A 39 7.66 18.88 1.61
CA GLU A 39 8.17 19.98 0.77
C GLU A 39 9.69 19.94 0.65
N ASP A 40 10.38 19.36 1.65
CA ASP A 40 11.83 19.17 1.64
C ASP A 40 12.26 17.99 0.76
N LYS A 41 13.14 18.27 -0.21
CA LYS A 41 13.66 17.27 -1.16
C LYS A 41 14.41 16.13 -0.50
N SER A 42 15.33 16.43 0.43
CA SER A 42 16.13 15.42 1.13
C SER A 42 15.25 14.45 1.94
N GLN A 43 14.26 14.99 2.66
CA GLN A 43 13.31 14.16 3.41
C GLN A 43 12.41 13.33 2.47
N ALA A 44 11.97 13.93 1.36
CA ALA A 44 11.15 13.24 0.38
C ALA A 44 11.90 12.06 -0.28
N GLU A 45 13.20 12.17 -0.54
CA GLU A 45 14.00 11.08 -1.10
C GLU A 45 14.15 9.89 -0.13
N MET A 46 14.35 10.17 1.17
CA MET A 46 14.40 9.13 2.19
C MET A 46 13.05 8.39 2.30
N LEU A 47 11.96 9.15 2.38
CA LEU A 47 10.60 8.60 2.42
C LEU A 47 10.24 7.83 1.14
N LEU A 48 10.73 8.27 -0.02
CA LEU A 48 10.51 7.60 -1.29
C LEU A 48 11.11 6.17 -1.29
N LYS A 49 12.31 5.99 -0.72
CA LYS A 49 12.92 4.66 -0.58
C LYS A 49 12.05 3.72 0.26
N GLU A 50 11.57 4.19 1.41
CA GLU A 50 10.67 3.41 2.28
C GLU A 50 9.36 3.05 1.57
N VAL A 51 8.73 4.04 0.92
CA VAL A 51 7.44 3.86 0.21
C VAL A 51 7.59 2.85 -0.94
N LYS A 52 8.67 2.93 -1.73
CA LYS A 52 8.96 1.99 -2.81
C LYS A 52 9.07 0.56 -2.30
N ALA A 53 9.88 0.33 -1.26
CA ALA A 53 10.06 -0.98 -0.66
C ALA A 53 8.73 -1.55 -0.11
N TYR A 54 7.90 -0.69 0.50
CA TYR A 54 6.60 -1.11 1.02
C TYR A 54 5.61 -1.46 -0.10
N LEU A 55 5.55 -0.68 -1.18
CA LEU A 55 4.71 -0.95 -2.34
C LEU A 55 5.07 -2.29 -3.00
N ASP A 56 6.35 -2.56 -3.19
CA ASP A 56 6.81 -3.80 -3.82
C ASP A 56 6.51 -5.02 -2.96
N ARG A 57 6.64 -4.90 -1.63
CA ARG A 57 6.21 -5.94 -0.68
C ARG A 57 4.69 -6.21 -0.73
N LEU A 58 3.87 -5.18 -0.94
CA LEU A 58 2.42 -5.38 -1.07
C LEU A 58 2.04 -5.98 -2.43
N ALA A 59 2.79 -5.66 -3.48
CA ALA A 59 2.61 -6.24 -4.80
C ALA A 59 2.98 -7.72 -4.83
N SER A 60 4.11 -8.10 -4.22
CA SER A 60 4.54 -9.51 -4.15
C SER A 60 3.56 -10.38 -3.36
N ARG A 61 2.93 -9.82 -2.33
CA ARG A 61 1.85 -10.47 -1.56
C ARG A 61 0.49 -10.52 -2.28
N GLY A 62 0.38 -9.98 -3.49
CA GLY A 62 -0.87 -9.90 -4.25
C GLY A 62 -1.93 -8.96 -3.64
N LEU A 63 -1.54 -8.09 -2.70
CA LEU A 63 -2.48 -7.18 -2.03
C LEU A 63 -2.87 -6.00 -2.92
N ILE A 64 -1.95 -5.59 -3.79
CA ILE A 64 -2.10 -4.63 -4.88
C ILE A 64 -1.52 -5.26 -6.16
N HIS A 65 -2.06 -4.87 -7.32
CA HIS A 65 -1.53 -5.33 -8.59
C HIS A 65 -0.15 -4.71 -8.88
N LYS A 66 0.74 -5.43 -9.56
CA LYS A 66 2.08 -4.95 -9.96
C LYS A 66 2.03 -3.62 -10.70
N ASN A 67 1.09 -3.47 -11.64
CA ASN A 67 0.90 -2.21 -12.39
C ASN A 67 0.46 -1.06 -11.48
N LYS A 68 -0.32 -1.34 -10.43
CA LYS A 68 -0.72 -0.32 -9.46
C LYS A 68 0.47 0.16 -8.64
N ALA A 69 1.34 -0.76 -8.22
CA ALA A 69 2.59 -0.40 -7.54
C ALA A 69 3.51 0.43 -8.46
N ALA A 70 3.70 -0.01 -9.70
CA ALA A 70 4.49 0.72 -10.71
C ALA A 70 3.95 2.14 -10.97
N ASN A 71 2.63 2.28 -11.14
CA ASN A 71 1.97 3.57 -11.33
C ASN A 71 2.18 4.51 -10.14
N TYR A 72 2.15 3.99 -8.90
CA TYR A 72 2.46 4.81 -7.73
C TYR A 72 3.93 5.21 -7.69
N LYS A 73 4.86 4.30 -7.96
CA LYS A 73 6.30 4.60 -7.99
C LYS A 73 6.61 5.72 -8.98
N SER A 74 6.15 5.59 -10.23
CA SER A 74 6.37 6.60 -11.26
C SER A 74 5.79 7.97 -10.90
N LYS A 75 4.56 8.03 -10.37
CA LYS A 75 3.94 9.30 -9.97
C LYS A 75 4.66 9.98 -8.80
N LEU A 76 5.15 9.19 -7.84
CA LEU A 76 5.85 9.71 -6.68
C LEU A 76 7.26 10.18 -7.02
N GLU A 77 7.99 9.44 -7.85
CA GLU A 77 9.29 9.87 -8.39
C GLU A 77 9.16 11.20 -9.10
N LYS A 78 8.20 11.34 -10.03
CA LYS A 78 7.94 12.62 -10.72
C LYS A 78 7.70 13.78 -9.76
N LYS A 79 6.96 13.54 -8.68
CA LYS A 79 6.71 14.57 -7.66
C LYS A 79 8.00 14.97 -6.94
N VAL A 80 8.80 13.99 -6.50
CA VAL A 80 10.06 14.27 -5.77
C VAL A 80 11.06 14.99 -6.69
N HIS A 81 11.15 14.59 -7.96
CA HIS A 81 11.99 15.29 -8.93
C HIS A 81 11.52 16.72 -9.23
N ALA A 82 10.21 16.99 -9.15
CA ALA A 82 9.65 18.32 -9.33
C ALA A 82 9.83 19.26 -8.13
N LEU A 83 10.14 18.73 -6.93
CA LEU A 83 10.56 19.52 -5.76
C LEU A 83 12.02 19.98 -5.89
N GLY A 84 12.41 20.34 -7.13
CA GLY A 84 13.77 20.63 -7.59
C GLY A 84 14.55 21.54 -6.66
#